data_AF-A0A970E032-F1
#
_entry.id   AF-A0A970E032-F1
#
_cell.length_a   1.000
_cell.length_b   1.000
_cell.length_c   1.000
_cell.angle_alpha   90.00
_cell.angle_beta   90.00
_cell.angle_gamma   90.00
#
_symmetry.space_group_name_H-M   'P 1'
#
loop_
_entity.id
_entity.type
_entity.pdbx_description
1 polymer ?
#
loop_
_entity_poly.entity_id
_entity_poly.type
_entity_poly.pdbx_seq_one_letter_code
_entity_poly.pdbx_strand_id
1 'polypeptide(L)'
;MKLIGLDLDGTLINPDESISEATISYLKHLVEGGLYIAIVTGRPYNEACYLLERNGLTPALGFPHFLICEERDIYSLKDASHYEPWEPRNSELLAKERSLLLQGNEAAARLAEEHQLPFFINNKVLQQGRGFVEITFSSREAAQEGLEKVRDIALEYGLNPIRNNRGLAFRHKEVGKLHALRLVAEYVGAADHEVLAVGDSHNDLGMLTSGFYGATTNNADRDIKEAVLSVGGYVSSKNASEGVADILKVRFAL
;
A
#
# COMPACT_ATOMS: atom_id res chain seq x y z
N MET A 1 -21.33 -1.07 1.36
CA MET A 1 -19.93 -1.09 0.93
C MET A 1 -19.92 -0.90 -0.58
N LYS A 2 -19.00 -0.08 -1.11
CA LYS A 2 -18.88 0.23 -2.54
C LYS A 2 -17.48 0.00 -3.10
N LEU A 3 -16.46 0.11 -2.26
CA LEU A 3 -15.05 -0.02 -2.67
C LEU A 3 -14.30 -0.96 -1.71
N ILE A 4 -13.43 -1.79 -2.26
CA ILE A 4 -12.45 -2.58 -1.51
C ILE A 4 -11.05 -2.15 -1.96
N GLY A 5 -10.27 -1.59 -1.05
CA GLY A 5 -8.84 -1.33 -1.22
C GLY A 5 -8.01 -2.47 -0.64
N LEU A 6 -7.16 -3.09 -1.46
CA LEU A 6 -6.33 -4.24 -1.07
C LEU A 6 -4.86 -3.91 -1.28
N ASP A 7 -4.07 -3.97 -0.22
CA ASP A 7 -2.64 -4.13 -0.39
C ASP A 7 -2.30 -5.43 -1.12
N LEU A 8 -1.11 -5.47 -1.73
CA LEU A 8 -0.62 -6.60 -2.50
C LEU A 8 0.26 -7.52 -1.64
N ASP A 9 1.51 -7.14 -1.40
CA ASP A 9 2.55 -7.98 -0.80
C ASP A 9 2.29 -8.31 0.67
N GLY A 10 2.07 -9.59 1.00
CA GLY A 10 1.73 -9.99 2.37
C GLY A 10 0.24 -9.84 2.70
N THR A 11 -0.54 -9.28 1.77
CA THR A 11 -1.99 -9.11 1.88
C THR A 11 -2.72 -9.91 0.82
N LEU A 12 -2.87 -9.41 -0.41
CA LEU A 12 -3.57 -10.14 -1.47
C LEU A 12 -2.73 -11.30 -2.04
N ILE A 13 -1.41 -11.12 -2.12
CA ILE A 13 -0.48 -12.15 -2.61
C ILE A 13 0.21 -12.87 -1.47
N ASN A 14 0.34 -14.18 -1.64
CA ASN A 14 1.09 -15.06 -0.77
C ASN A 14 2.61 -14.86 -0.96
N PRO A 15 3.45 -15.38 -0.04
CA PRO A 15 4.91 -15.30 -0.17
C PRO A 15 5.48 -15.96 -1.45
N ASP A 16 4.74 -16.90 -2.06
CA ASP A 16 5.09 -17.53 -3.34
C ASP A 16 4.51 -16.79 -4.56
N GLU A 17 4.03 -15.56 -4.35
CA GLU A 17 3.40 -14.68 -5.34
C GLU A 17 2.05 -15.18 -5.88
N SER A 18 1.47 -16.23 -5.30
CA SER A 18 0.14 -16.72 -5.67
C SER A 18 -0.98 -15.92 -5.00
N ILE A 19 -2.16 -15.87 -5.62
CA ILE A 19 -3.43 -15.44 -5.03
C ILE A 19 -4.32 -16.68 -4.94
N SER A 20 -4.96 -16.90 -3.80
CA SER A 20 -5.81 -18.08 -3.64
C SER A 20 -7.05 -18.02 -4.52
N GLU A 21 -7.48 -19.18 -5.03
CA GLU A 21 -8.67 -19.30 -5.88
C GLU A 21 -9.93 -18.79 -5.16
N ALA A 22 -10.04 -19.05 -3.85
CA ALA A 22 -11.14 -18.57 -3.02
C ALA A 22 -11.20 -17.03 -3.02
N THR A 23 -10.06 -16.37 -2.83
CA THR A 23 -9.99 -14.90 -2.86
C THR A 23 -10.42 -14.36 -4.21
N ILE A 24 -9.88 -14.90 -5.32
CA ILE A 24 -10.25 -14.47 -6.67
C ILE A 24 -11.75 -14.67 -6.90
N SER A 25 -12.30 -15.81 -6.49
CA SER A 25 -13.72 -16.13 -6.64
C SER A 25 -14.61 -15.13 -5.88
N TYR A 26 -14.28 -14.82 -4.63
CA TYR A 26 -15.01 -13.83 -3.84
C TYR A 26 -14.92 -12.42 -4.43
N LEU A 27 -13.74 -12.01 -4.90
CA LEU A 27 -13.59 -10.72 -5.56
C LEU A 27 -14.45 -10.63 -6.83
N LYS A 28 -14.46 -11.66 -7.68
CA LYS A 28 -15.33 -11.75 -8.86
C LYS A 28 -16.80 -11.59 -8.47
N HIS A 29 -17.25 -12.37 -7.49
CA HIS A 29 -18.64 -12.33 -7.04
C HIS A 29 -19.05 -10.94 -6.49
N LEU A 30 -18.18 -10.28 -5.73
CA LEU A 30 -18.44 -8.94 -5.21
C LEU A 30 -18.45 -7.88 -6.32
N VAL A 31 -17.61 -8.02 -7.34
CA VAL A 31 -17.62 -7.15 -8.53
C VAL A 31 -18.92 -7.32 -9.33
N GLU A 32 -19.41 -8.54 -9.51
CA GLU A 32 -20.73 -8.80 -10.12
C GLU A 32 -21.88 -8.15 -9.32
N GLY A 33 -21.71 -8.03 -8.00
CA GLY A 33 -22.59 -7.29 -7.10
C GLY A 33 -22.44 -5.76 -7.16
N GLY A 34 -21.56 -5.22 -8.01
CA GLY A 34 -21.36 -3.79 -8.22
C GLY A 34 -20.30 -3.13 -7.35
N LEU A 35 -19.44 -3.89 -6.67
CA LEU A 35 -18.33 -3.32 -5.90
C LEU A 35 -17.13 -3.00 -6.78
N TYR A 36 -16.49 -1.87 -6.49
CA TYR A 36 -15.18 -1.52 -7.02
C TYR A 36 -14.06 -2.20 -6.22
N ILE A 37 -12.99 -2.56 -6.91
CA ILE A 37 -11.77 -3.12 -6.32
C ILE A 37 -10.60 -2.22 -6.71
N ALA A 38 -9.81 -1.80 -5.73
CA ALA A 38 -8.57 -1.08 -5.91
C ALA A 38 -7.41 -1.88 -5.32
N ILE A 39 -6.34 -2.08 -6.10
CA ILE A 39 -5.06 -2.58 -5.57
C ILE A 39 -4.26 -1.38 -5.07
N VAL A 40 -3.66 -1.48 -3.88
CA VAL A 40 -3.00 -0.37 -3.19
C VAL A 40 -1.60 -0.79 -2.74
N THR A 41 -0.62 -0.63 -3.62
CA THR A 41 0.72 -1.21 -3.46
C THR A 41 1.84 -0.18 -3.53
N GLY A 42 2.96 -0.50 -2.89
CA GLY A 42 4.23 0.20 -3.08
C GLY A 42 4.97 -0.19 -4.35
N ARG A 43 4.51 -1.21 -5.10
CA ARG A 43 5.17 -1.65 -6.33
C ARG A 43 5.02 -0.64 -7.48
N PRO A 44 6.00 -0.60 -8.41
CA PRO A 44 5.83 0.08 -9.70
C PRO A 44 4.69 -0.54 -10.52
N TYR A 45 4.06 0.27 -11.38
CA TYR A 45 2.92 -0.14 -12.21
C TYR A 45 3.16 -1.43 -12.99
N ASN A 46 4.28 -1.53 -13.72
CA ASN A 46 4.57 -2.71 -14.54
C ASN A 46 4.71 -4.00 -13.71
N GLU A 47 5.28 -3.91 -12.50
CA GLU A 47 5.41 -5.06 -11.61
C GLU A 47 4.07 -5.49 -11.03
N ALA A 48 3.24 -4.51 -10.62
CA ALA A 48 1.89 -4.79 -10.14
C ALA A 48 1.04 -5.48 -11.23
N CYS A 49 1.04 -4.96 -12.46
CA CYS A 49 0.36 -5.59 -13.59
C CYS A 49 0.86 -7.01 -13.85
N TYR A 50 2.19 -7.21 -13.91
CA TYR A 50 2.77 -8.53 -14.13
C TYR A 50 2.30 -9.57 -13.09
N LEU A 51 2.28 -9.20 -11.80
CA LEU A 51 1.85 -10.10 -10.73
C LEU A 51 0.36 -10.42 -10.81
N LEU A 52 -0.48 -9.42 -11.10
CA LEU A 52 -1.91 -9.61 -11.24
C LEU A 52 -2.23 -10.51 -12.45
N GLU A 53 -1.60 -10.26 -13.59
CA GLU A 53 -1.77 -11.05 -14.82
C GLU A 53 -1.33 -12.51 -14.61
N ARG A 54 -0.21 -12.74 -13.92
CA ARG A 54 0.27 -14.09 -13.58
C ARG A 54 -0.72 -14.87 -12.73
N ASN A 55 -1.54 -14.18 -11.93
CA ASN A 55 -2.61 -14.76 -11.12
C ASN A 55 -3.98 -14.75 -11.82
N GLY A 56 -4.01 -14.43 -13.12
CA GLY A 56 -5.26 -14.40 -13.91
C GLY A 56 -6.16 -13.20 -13.62
N LEU A 57 -5.69 -12.20 -12.86
CA LEU A 57 -6.37 -10.92 -12.65
C LEU A 57 -5.97 -9.92 -13.74
N THR A 58 -6.43 -10.17 -14.96
CA THR A 58 -6.13 -9.33 -16.12
C THR A 58 -7.20 -8.24 -16.30
N PRO A 59 -6.89 -7.12 -16.99
CA PRO A 59 -7.87 -6.13 -17.42
C PRO A 59 -9.14 -6.72 -18.07
N ALA A 60 -8.99 -7.86 -18.77
CA ALA A 60 -10.08 -8.55 -19.45
C ALA A 60 -11.20 -9.04 -18.52
N LEU A 61 -10.92 -9.22 -17.22
CA LEU A 61 -11.94 -9.54 -16.22
C LEU A 61 -12.81 -8.35 -15.82
N GLY A 62 -12.48 -7.13 -16.27
CA GLY A 62 -13.16 -5.91 -15.85
C GLY A 62 -12.79 -5.44 -14.44
N PHE A 63 -11.85 -6.10 -13.77
CA PHE A 63 -11.27 -5.66 -12.49
C PHE A 63 -9.86 -6.27 -12.28
N PRO A 64 -9.02 -5.71 -11.39
CA PRO A 64 -9.25 -4.54 -10.52
C PRO A 64 -9.64 -3.27 -11.28
N HIS A 65 -10.49 -2.45 -10.69
CA HIS A 65 -10.96 -1.22 -11.34
C HIS A 65 -9.91 -0.10 -11.23
N PHE A 66 -9.10 -0.15 -10.17
CA PHE A 66 -8.05 0.82 -9.92
C PHE A 66 -6.77 0.13 -9.48
N LEU A 67 -5.64 0.67 -9.90
CA LEU A 67 -4.32 0.36 -9.37
C LEU A 67 -3.75 1.64 -8.77
N ILE A 68 -3.34 1.56 -7.51
CA ILE A 68 -2.56 2.58 -6.83
C ILE A 68 -1.16 1.99 -6.67
N CYS A 69 -0.20 2.54 -7.40
CA CYS A 69 1.18 2.08 -7.45
C CYS A 69 2.12 3.09 -6.81
N GLU A 70 3.26 2.62 -6.31
CA GLU A 70 4.21 3.44 -5.54
C GLU A 70 3.53 4.20 -4.38
N GLU A 71 2.36 3.76 -3.91
CA GLU A 71 1.51 4.48 -2.94
C GLU A 71 1.10 5.91 -3.35
N ARG A 72 1.27 6.24 -4.64
CA ARG A 72 1.14 7.60 -5.20
C ARG A 72 0.29 7.63 -6.46
N ASP A 73 0.66 6.81 -7.43
CA ASP A 73 0.19 6.91 -8.81
C ASP A 73 -1.10 6.11 -8.95
N ILE A 74 -2.17 6.78 -9.39
CA ILE A 74 -3.48 6.18 -9.56
C ILE A 74 -3.67 5.87 -11.04
N TYR A 75 -4.14 4.66 -11.32
CA TYR A 75 -4.54 4.21 -12.64
C TYR A 75 -5.96 3.66 -12.56
N SER A 76 -6.81 4.01 -13.53
CA SER A 76 -8.17 3.48 -13.63
C SER A 76 -8.32 2.61 -14.87
N LEU A 77 -9.00 1.49 -14.72
CA LEU A 77 -9.36 0.62 -15.82
C LEU A 77 -10.37 1.36 -16.71
N LYS A 78 -10.03 1.60 -17.99
CA LYS A 78 -10.93 2.28 -18.93
C LYS A 78 -11.81 1.32 -19.71
N ASP A 79 -11.22 0.23 -20.12
CA ASP A 79 -11.85 -0.85 -20.86
C ASP A 79 -11.22 -2.18 -20.43
N ALA A 80 -11.71 -3.27 -20.97
CA ALA A 80 -11.21 -4.60 -20.69
C ALA A 80 -9.79 -4.88 -21.24
N SER A 81 -9.00 -3.84 -21.56
CA SER A 81 -7.67 -3.98 -22.20
C SER A 81 -6.54 -3.24 -21.49
N HIS A 82 -6.76 -2.06 -20.91
CA HIS A 82 -5.67 -1.29 -20.30
C HIS A 82 -6.12 -0.35 -19.16
N TYR A 83 -5.15 0.04 -18.34
CA TYR A 83 -5.31 1.08 -17.33
C TYR A 83 -4.78 2.43 -17.85
N GLU A 84 -5.51 3.50 -17.56
CA GLU A 84 -5.07 4.87 -17.82
C GLU A 84 -4.57 5.54 -16.54
N PRO A 85 -3.42 6.24 -16.58
CA PRO A 85 -2.93 7.01 -15.44
C PRO A 85 -3.77 8.27 -15.21
N TRP A 86 -3.93 8.65 -13.95
CA TRP A 86 -4.54 9.92 -13.56
C TRP A 86 -3.56 11.08 -13.72
N GLU A 87 -3.40 11.54 -14.95
CA GLU A 87 -2.59 12.71 -15.27
C GLU A 87 -3.41 14.02 -15.27
N PRO A 88 -2.79 15.17 -14.93
CA PRO A 88 -1.36 15.38 -14.63
C PRO A 88 -0.96 15.05 -13.18
N ARG A 89 -1.89 14.60 -12.33
CA ARG A 89 -1.65 14.41 -10.89
C ARG A 89 -0.47 13.50 -10.58
N ASN A 90 -0.38 12.34 -11.25
CA ASN A 90 0.68 11.37 -10.99
C ASN A 90 2.07 11.98 -11.27
N SER A 91 2.24 12.60 -12.45
CA SER A 91 3.51 13.25 -12.81
C SER A 91 3.86 14.44 -11.90
N GLU A 92 2.88 15.22 -11.47
CA GLU A 92 3.07 16.32 -10.52
C GLU A 92 3.55 15.84 -9.14
N LEU A 93 2.93 14.78 -8.59
CA LEU A 93 3.37 14.22 -7.31
C LEU A 93 4.74 13.56 -7.41
N LEU A 94 5.05 12.86 -8.52
CA LEU A 94 6.39 12.32 -8.76
C LEU A 94 7.44 13.43 -8.79
N ALA A 95 7.14 14.58 -9.40
CA ALA A 95 8.04 15.73 -9.39
C ALA A 95 8.25 16.28 -7.97
N LYS A 96 7.20 16.31 -7.13
CA LYS A 96 7.32 16.70 -5.71
C LYS A 96 8.16 15.71 -4.90
N GLU A 97 8.07 14.40 -5.14
CA GLU A 97 8.94 13.45 -4.45
C GLU A 97 10.40 13.60 -4.91
N ARG A 98 10.63 13.74 -6.23
CA ARG A 98 11.96 13.93 -6.81
C ARG A 98 12.68 15.16 -6.28
N SER A 99 11.95 16.24 -5.98
CA SER A 99 12.53 17.46 -5.41
C SER A 99 13.04 17.28 -3.96
N LEU A 100 12.65 16.18 -3.29
CA LEU A 100 13.05 15.84 -1.92
C LEU A 100 14.15 14.76 -1.86
N LEU A 101 14.70 14.32 -3.00
CA LEU A 101 15.72 13.26 -3.00
C LEU A 101 17.00 13.65 -2.27
N LEU A 102 17.41 14.92 -2.35
CA LEU A 102 18.57 15.41 -1.59
C LEU A 102 18.32 15.28 -0.09
N GLN A 103 17.19 15.81 0.37
CA GLN A 103 16.73 15.76 1.75
C GLN A 103 16.60 14.33 2.27
N GLY A 104 16.06 13.41 1.46
CA GLY A 104 15.95 12.00 1.85
C GLY A 104 17.31 11.34 2.06
N ASN A 105 18.30 11.66 1.21
CA ASN A 105 19.67 11.17 1.39
C ASN A 105 20.35 11.81 2.61
N GLU A 106 20.09 13.10 2.89
CA GLU A 106 20.61 13.78 4.08
C GLU A 106 20.01 13.20 5.38
N ALA A 107 18.71 12.93 5.40
CA ALA A 107 18.04 12.28 6.52
C ALA A 107 18.63 10.88 6.80
N ALA A 108 18.84 10.09 5.75
CA ALA A 108 19.50 8.79 5.88
C ALA A 108 20.95 8.93 6.39
N ALA A 109 21.73 9.88 5.87
CA ALA A 109 23.10 10.11 6.31
C ALA A 109 23.18 10.49 7.79
N ARG A 110 22.32 11.39 8.26
CA ARG A 110 22.22 11.78 9.67
C ARG A 110 21.81 10.60 10.56
N LEU A 111 20.86 9.77 10.12
CA LEU A 111 20.51 8.55 10.85
C LEU A 111 21.72 7.62 11.05
N ALA A 112 22.54 7.44 10.01
CA ALA A 112 23.75 6.62 10.11
C ALA A 112 24.81 7.24 11.04
N GLU A 113 25.02 8.57 10.97
CA GLU A 113 26.02 9.28 11.77
C GLU A 113 25.62 9.37 13.25
N GLU A 114 24.39 9.80 13.54
CA GLU A 114 23.91 10.08 14.89
C GLU A 114 23.59 8.81 15.69
N HIS A 115 23.17 7.73 15.01
CA HIS A 115 22.65 6.53 15.68
C HIS A 115 23.40 5.23 15.36
N GLN A 116 24.37 5.24 14.44
CA GLN A 116 25.20 4.08 14.10
C GLN A 116 24.38 2.84 13.68
N LEU A 117 23.20 3.04 13.10
CA LEU A 117 22.34 1.95 12.64
C LEU A 117 22.73 1.51 11.22
N PRO A 118 23.05 0.22 11.00
CA PRO A 118 23.40 -0.28 9.68
C PRO A 118 22.14 -0.48 8.82
N PHE A 119 22.14 0.11 7.63
CA PHE A 119 21.11 -0.10 6.60
C PHE A 119 21.72 -0.06 5.20
N PHE A 120 21.00 -0.66 4.24
CA PHE A 120 21.22 -0.46 2.81
C PHE A 120 20.40 0.74 2.34
N ILE A 121 20.89 1.52 1.39
CA ILE A 121 20.14 2.60 0.74
C ILE A 121 20.01 2.30 -0.76
N ASN A 122 18.81 2.52 -1.31
CA ASN A 122 18.57 2.33 -2.74
C ASN A 122 19.49 3.23 -3.60
N ASN A 123 19.88 2.74 -4.78
CA ASN A 123 20.80 3.48 -5.64
C ASN A 123 20.13 4.70 -6.32
N LYS A 124 20.94 5.63 -6.84
CA LYS A 124 20.45 6.86 -7.50
C LYS A 124 19.49 6.59 -8.67
N VAL A 125 19.65 5.49 -9.40
CA VAL A 125 18.76 5.16 -10.53
C VAL A 125 17.36 4.83 -10.01
N LEU A 126 17.26 4.02 -8.96
CA LEU A 126 15.99 3.69 -8.31
C LEU A 126 15.36 4.93 -7.66
N GLN A 127 16.16 5.75 -6.98
CA GLN A 127 15.69 7.00 -6.38
C GLN A 127 15.08 7.95 -7.43
N GLN A 128 15.78 8.16 -8.55
CA GLN A 128 15.28 9.00 -9.65
C GLN A 128 14.06 8.38 -10.34
N GLY A 129 14.05 7.06 -10.53
CA GLY A 129 12.95 6.34 -11.14
C GLY A 129 11.67 6.40 -10.31
N ARG A 130 11.74 6.00 -9.04
CA ARG A 130 10.59 5.87 -8.14
C ARG A 130 10.20 7.19 -7.47
N GLY A 131 11.15 8.11 -7.31
CA GLY A 131 10.95 9.45 -6.77
C GLY A 131 11.31 9.60 -5.29
N PHE A 132 11.73 8.55 -4.59
CA PHE A 132 12.02 8.62 -3.15
C PHE A 132 13.29 7.84 -2.76
N VAL A 133 13.82 8.20 -1.60
CA VAL A 133 14.90 7.48 -0.94
C VAL A 133 14.29 6.41 -0.05
N GLU A 134 14.83 5.20 -0.14
CA GLU A 134 14.42 4.07 0.69
C GLU A 134 15.66 3.44 1.30
N ILE A 135 15.59 3.20 2.60
CA ILE A 135 16.61 2.44 3.33
C ILE A 135 16.02 1.12 3.82
N THR A 136 16.84 0.08 3.85
CA THR A 136 16.44 -1.27 4.24
C THR A 136 17.34 -1.77 5.36
N PHE A 137 16.71 -2.19 6.46
CA PHE A 137 17.38 -2.73 7.62
C PHE A 137 17.48 -4.26 7.57
N SER A 138 18.28 -4.84 8.46
CA SER A 138 18.46 -6.29 8.57
C SER A 138 17.20 -7.01 9.05
N SER A 139 16.42 -6.38 9.93
CA SER A 139 15.21 -6.93 10.54
C SER A 139 14.07 -5.89 10.67
N ARG A 140 12.86 -6.34 10.98
CA ARG A 140 11.69 -5.47 11.21
C ARG A 140 11.90 -4.61 12.47
N GLU A 141 12.52 -5.18 13.50
CA GLU A 141 12.84 -4.50 14.76
C GLU A 141 13.84 -3.36 14.51
N ALA A 142 14.89 -3.61 13.74
CA ALA A 142 15.85 -2.57 13.35
C ALA A 142 15.20 -1.46 12.50
N ALA A 143 14.23 -1.80 11.64
CA ALA A 143 13.47 -0.81 10.89
C ALA A 143 12.53 0.03 11.78
N GLN A 144 11.96 -0.57 12.84
CA GLN A 144 11.17 0.15 13.82
C GLN A 144 12.04 1.13 14.62
N GLU A 145 13.20 0.68 15.10
CA GLU A 145 14.17 1.56 15.76
C GLU A 145 14.62 2.69 14.82
N GLY A 146 14.94 2.37 13.56
CA GLY A 146 15.30 3.35 12.54
C GLY A 146 14.23 4.41 12.33
N LEU A 147 12.95 4.00 12.24
CA LEU A 147 11.81 4.92 12.14
C LEU A 147 11.74 5.87 13.35
N GLU A 148 11.86 5.33 14.57
CA GLU A 148 11.80 6.12 15.80
C GLU A 148 12.91 7.17 15.86
N LYS A 149 14.13 6.81 15.44
CA LYS A 149 15.28 7.70 15.45
C LYS A 149 15.24 8.78 14.37
N VAL A 150 14.79 8.43 13.15
CA VAL A 150 14.82 9.36 12.02
C VAL A 150 13.59 10.26 11.93
N ARG A 151 12.56 10.02 12.75
CA ARG A 151 11.27 10.72 12.63
C ARG A 151 11.43 12.23 12.67
N ASP A 152 12.09 12.75 13.71
CA ASP A 152 12.25 14.20 13.88
C ASP A 152 13.17 14.79 12.80
N ILE A 153 14.26 14.08 12.46
CA ILE A 153 15.17 14.43 11.36
C ILE A 153 14.41 14.56 10.04
N ALA A 154 13.58 13.58 9.69
CA ALA A 154 12.82 13.57 8.45
C ALA A 154 11.81 14.73 8.40
N LEU A 155 11.15 15.03 9.53
CA LEU A 155 10.20 16.13 9.62
C LEU A 155 10.86 17.50 9.46
N GLU A 156 12.08 17.70 9.96
CA GLU A 156 12.87 18.94 9.72
C GLU A 156 13.08 19.20 8.22
N TYR A 157 13.22 18.14 7.44
CA TYR A 157 13.38 18.19 5.99
C TYR A 157 12.06 18.20 5.21
N GLY A 158 10.91 18.20 5.90
CA GLY A 158 9.58 18.13 5.28
C GLY A 158 9.25 16.77 4.66
N LEU A 159 9.95 15.71 5.07
CA LEU A 159 9.72 14.33 4.66
C LEU A 159 8.72 13.64 5.59
N ASN A 160 8.00 12.67 5.04
CA ASN A 160 7.19 11.72 5.79
C ASN A 160 7.86 10.33 5.76
N PRO A 161 8.52 9.88 6.84
CA PRO A 161 9.12 8.56 6.89
C PRO A 161 8.02 7.50 7.10
N ILE A 162 7.91 6.56 6.16
CA ILE A 162 6.92 5.49 6.19
C ILE A 162 7.64 4.14 6.18
N ARG A 163 7.40 3.33 7.22
CA ARG A 163 7.94 1.97 7.30
C ARG A 163 7.09 1.02 6.48
N ASN A 164 7.73 0.07 5.83
CA ASN A 164 7.09 -1.09 5.22
C ASN A 164 8.00 -2.29 5.46
N ASN A 165 7.57 -3.22 6.32
CA ASN A 165 8.39 -4.36 6.72
C ASN A 165 9.79 -3.91 7.24
N ARG A 166 10.86 -4.28 6.52
CA ARG A 166 12.25 -3.90 6.85
C ARG A 166 12.70 -2.61 6.15
N GLY A 167 11.87 -2.07 5.27
CA GLY A 167 12.12 -0.84 4.54
C GLY A 167 11.59 0.38 5.27
N LEU A 168 12.24 1.51 5.04
CA LEU A 168 11.79 2.82 5.45
C LEU A 168 11.95 3.77 4.26
N ALA A 169 10.82 4.27 3.76
CA ALA A 169 10.77 5.18 2.63
C ALA A 169 10.56 6.62 3.12
N PHE A 170 11.36 7.54 2.61
CA PHE A 170 11.22 8.97 2.85
C PHE A 170 10.33 9.59 1.78
N ARG A 171 9.04 9.74 2.09
CA ARG A 171 8.01 10.17 1.13
C ARG A 171 7.71 11.65 1.23
N HIS A 172 7.10 12.20 0.19
CA HIS A 172 6.46 13.51 0.29
C HIS A 172 5.19 13.40 1.17
N LYS A 173 4.88 14.42 1.98
CA LYS A 173 3.74 14.42 2.93
C LYS A 173 2.35 14.20 2.32
N GLU A 174 2.20 14.49 1.02
CA GLU A 174 0.96 14.28 0.27
C GLU A 174 0.83 12.86 -0.31
N VAL A 175 1.87 12.03 -0.14
CA VAL A 175 1.95 10.67 -0.70
C VAL A 175 1.69 9.63 0.39
N GLY A 176 0.96 8.58 0.03
CA GLY A 176 0.63 7.47 0.91
C GLY A 176 -0.68 6.79 0.52
N LYS A 177 -0.80 5.50 0.86
CA LYS A 177 -1.91 4.64 0.47
C LYS A 177 -3.28 5.21 0.83
N LEU A 178 -3.44 5.75 2.05
CA LEU A 178 -4.69 6.39 2.49
C LEU A 178 -5.11 7.55 1.57
N HIS A 179 -4.18 8.44 1.24
CA HIS A 179 -4.48 9.63 0.44
C HIS A 179 -4.96 9.23 -0.96
N ALA A 180 -4.25 8.30 -1.60
CA ALA A 180 -4.62 7.81 -2.92
C ALA A 180 -5.94 7.03 -2.90
N LEU A 181 -6.16 6.16 -1.90
CA LEU A 181 -7.39 5.37 -1.80
C LEU A 181 -8.62 6.24 -1.52
N ARG A 182 -8.48 7.32 -0.74
CA ARG A 182 -9.57 8.30 -0.54
C ARG A 182 -9.97 9.00 -1.83
N LEU A 183 -9.01 9.36 -2.67
CA LEU A 183 -9.31 9.96 -3.97
C LEU A 183 -10.07 8.97 -4.89
N VAL A 184 -9.70 7.69 -4.86
CA VAL A 184 -10.45 6.65 -5.57
C VAL A 184 -11.86 6.48 -4.98
N ALA A 185 -12.01 6.49 -3.66
CA ALA A 185 -13.30 6.41 -2.98
C ALA A 185 -14.22 7.57 -3.37
N GLU A 186 -13.71 8.80 -3.36
CA GLU A 186 -14.43 10.00 -3.81
C GLU A 186 -14.86 9.87 -5.26
N TYR A 187 -13.96 9.44 -6.15
CA TYR A 187 -14.23 9.28 -7.58
C TYR A 187 -15.37 8.30 -7.87
N VAL A 188 -15.47 7.20 -7.09
CA VAL A 188 -16.55 6.22 -7.23
C VAL A 188 -17.80 6.55 -6.39
N GLY A 189 -17.80 7.70 -5.69
CA GLY A 189 -18.93 8.11 -4.85
C GLY A 189 -19.13 7.22 -3.61
N ALA A 190 -18.05 6.69 -3.05
CA ALA A 190 -18.05 5.93 -1.79
C ALA A 190 -17.69 6.83 -0.62
N ALA A 191 -18.56 6.88 0.40
CA ALA A 191 -18.19 7.47 1.69
C ALA A 191 -17.19 6.57 2.43
N ASP A 192 -16.41 7.12 3.37
CA ASP A 192 -15.38 6.36 4.10
C ASP A 192 -15.92 5.04 4.70
N HIS A 193 -17.09 5.06 5.35
CA HIS A 193 -17.70 3.86 5.94
C HIS A 193 -18.19 2.83 4.91
N GLU A 194 -18.20 3.17 3.62
CA GLU A 194 -18.48 2.29 2.49
C GLU A 194 -17.21 1.73 1.83
N VAL A 195 -16.03 1.97 2.41
CA VAL A 195 -14.75 1.42 1.96
C VAL A 195 -14.25 0.34 2.93
N LEU A 196 -13.90 -0.83 2.39
CA LEU A 196 -13.12 -1.86 3.08
C LEU A 196 -11.66 -1.68 2.70
N ALA A 197 -10.76 -1.53 3.66
CA ALA A 197 -9.32 -1.47 3.42
C ALA A 197 -8.63 -2.67 4.08
N VAL A 198 -7.78 -3.37 3.33
CA VAL A 198 -7.03 -4.54 3.82
C VAL A 198 -5.54 -4.35 3.55
N GLY A 199 -4.71 -4.61 4.57
CA GLY A 199 -3.26 -4.46 4.53
C GLY A 199 -2.57 -5.21 5.66
N ASP A 200 -1.24 -5.25 5.68
CA ASP A 200 -0.45 -6.01 6.65
C ASP A 200 0.70 -5.21 7.30
N SER A 201 1.04 -4.03 6.79
CA SER A 201 2.22 -3.27 7.24
C SER A 201 1.94 -1.79 7.54
N HIS A 202 2.98 -1.08 7.99
CA HIS A 202 2.88 0.29 8.52
C HIS A 202 2.52 1.33 7.45
N ASN A 203 2.84 1.08 6.18
CA ASN A 203 2.36 1.90 5.05
C ASN A 203 0.86 1.75 4.79
N ASP A 204 0.22 0.70 5.33
CA ASP A 204 -1.24 0.51 5.29
C ASP A 204 -1.95 1.17 6.46
N LEU A 205 -1.24 1.45 7.56
CA LEU A 205 -1.82 1.88 8.84
C LEU A 205 -2.84 3.02 8.68
N GLY A 206 -2.55 3.99 7.81
CA GLY A 206 -3.46 5.09 7.51
C GLY A 206 -4.81 4.60 6.94
N MET A 207 -4.80 3.76 5.90
CA MET A 207 -6.04 3.24 5.31
C MET A 207 -6.77 2.25 6.22
N LEU A 208 -6.05 1.59 7.14
CA LEU A 208 -6.62 0.66 8.11
C LEU A 208 -7.31 1.34 9.29
N THR A 209 -6.99 2.60 9.60
CA THR A 209 -7.42 3.26 10.84
C THR A 209 -8.21 4.56 10.63
N SER A 210 -8.31 5.06 9.40
CA SER A 210 -8.85 6.40 9.13
C SER A 210 -10.23 6.38 8.45
N GLY A 211 -11.27 6.01 9.20
CA GLY A 211 -12.68 6.13 8.79
C GLY A 211 -13.22 4.99 7.91
N PHE A 212 -12.33 4.30 7.18
CA PHE A 212 -12.67 3.08 6.46
C PHE A 212 -12.94 1.92 7.43
N TYR A 213 -13.61 0.88 6.94
CA TYR A 213 -13.60 -0.41 7.64
C TYR A 213 -12.25 -1.08 7.39
N GLY A 214 -11.35 -0.97 8.36
CA GLY A 214 -10.02 -1.59 8.29
C GLY A 214 -10.04 -3.08 8.65
N ALA A 215 -9.28 -3.88 7.93
CA ALA A 215 -9.01 -5.25 8.26
C ALA A 215 -7.56 -5.63 7.95
N THR A 216 -7.03 -6.65 8.62
CA THR A 216 -5.64 -7.09 8.40
C THR A 216 -5.52 -8.60 8.48
N THR A 217 -4.48 -9.13 7.84
CA THR A 217 -4.17 -10.57 7.79
C THR A 217 -3.34 -10.99 9.01
N ASN A 218 -3.26 -12.29 9.28
CA ASN A 218 -2.57 -12.79 10.47
C ASN A 218 -1.03 -12.68 10.40
N ASN A 219 -0.43 -12.43 9.22
CA ASN A 219 1.02 -12.18 9.12
C ASN A 219 1.41 -10.72 9.39
N ALA A 220 0.43 -9.83 9.60
CA ALA A 220 0.69 -8.45 9.96
C ALA A 220 1.43 -8.33 11.28
N ASP A 221 2.16 -7.22 11.44
CA ASP A 221 2.84 -6.92 12.70
C ASP A 221 1.82 -6.72 13.83
N ARG A 222 2.27 -7.00 15.06
CA ARG A 222 1.40 -7.01 16.24
C ARG A 222 0.70 -5.66 16.45
N ASP A 223 1.44 -4.58 16.30
CA ASP A 223 0.94 -3.21 16.45
C ASP A 223 -0.06 -2.83 15.35
N ILE A 224 0.09 -3.35 14.12
CA ILE A 224 -0.93 -3.22 13.06
C ILE A 224 -2.24 -3.90 13.46
N LYS A 225 -2.17 -5.13 13.98
CA LYS A 225 -3.37 -5.84 14.47
C LYS A 225 -4.03 -5.09 15.62
N GLU A 226 -3.25 -4.62 16.59
CA GLU A 226 -3.76 -3.83 17.71
C GLU A 226 -4.42 -2.53 17.23
N ALA A 227 -3.82 -1.83 16.25
CA ALA A 227 -4.38 -0.62 15.68
C ALA A 227 -5.71 -0.88 14.95
N VAL A 228 -5.81 -1.94 14.15
CA VAL A 228 -7.05 -2.36 13.47
C VAL A 228 -8.16 -2.68 14.49
N LEU A 229 -7.85 -3.42 15.54
CA LEU A 229 -8.83 -3.73 16.59
C LEU A 229 -9.27 -2.48 17.37
N SER A 230 -8.37 -1.51 17.57
CA SER A 230 -8.66 -0.28 18.32
C SER A 230 -9.73 0.60 17.65
N VAL A 231 -9.88 0.49 16.33
CA VAL A 231 -10.90 1.19 15.54
C VAL A 231 -12.12 0.31 15.22
N GLY A 232 -12.24 -0.86 15.84
CA GLY A 232 -13.36 -1.80 15.59
C GLY A 232 -13.27 -2.55 14.27
N GLY A 233 -12.08 -2.65 13.68
CA GLY A 233 -11.80 -3.43 12.48
C GLY A 233 -11.70 -4.94 12.76
N TYR A 234 -11.25 -5.71 11.77
CA TYR A 234 -11.16 -7.17 11.85
C TYR A 234 -9.74 -7.69 11.58
N VAL A 235 -9.29 -8.64 12.40
CA VAL A 235 -8.01 -9.34 12.22
C VAL A 235 -8.32 -10.77 11.83
N SER A 236 -7.92 -11.18 10.63
CA SER A 236 -8.07 -12.56 10.19
C SER A 236 -7.21 -13.50 11.02
N SER A 237 -7.64 -14.75 11.15
CA SER A 237 -6.83 -15.86 11.64
C SER A 237 -5.89 -16.46 10.58
N LYS A 238 -6.04 -16.07 9.31
CA LYS A 238 -5.29 -16.57 8.15
C LYS A 238 -4.32 -15.52 7.62
N ASN A 239 -3.25 -16.00 6.98
CA ASN A 239 -2.21 -15.14 6.40
C ASN A 239 -2.56 -14.80 4.94
N ALA A 240 -2.05 -13.65 4.48
CA ALA A 240 -2.04 -13.20 3.10
C ALA A 240 -3.37 -13.48 2.39
N SER A 241 -3.33 -14.12 1.21
CA SER A 241 -4.51 -14.25 0.35
C SER A 241 -5.66 -14.96 1.06
N GLU A 242 -5.38 -16.04 1.80
CA GLU A 242 -6.37 -16.73 2.62
C GLU A 242 -6.96 -15.85 3.73
N GLY A 243 -6.15 -14.91 4.26
CA GLY A 243 -6.61 -13.86 5.17
C GLY A 243 -7.60 -12.91 4.50
N VAL A 244 -7.34 -12.51 3.25
CA VAL A 244 -8.29 -11.70 2.47
C VAL A 244 -9.59 -12.49 2.24
N ALA A 245 -9.53 -13.76 1.83
CA ALA A 245 -10.73 -14.58 1.67
C ALA A 245 -11.57 -14.66 2.96
N ASP A 246 -10.94 -14.87 4.12
CA ASP A 246 -11.60 -14.90 5.43
C ASP A 246 -12.26 -13.54 5.76
N ILE A 247 -11.56 -12.43 5.53
CA ILE A 247 -12.09 -11.07 5.72
C ILE A 247 -13.33 -10.84 4.84
N LEU A 248 -13.24 -11.16 3.55
CA LEU A 248 -14.35 -11.00 2.61
C LEU A 248 -15.55 -11.85 3.04
N LYS A 249 -15.30 -13.10 3.41
CA LYS A 249 -16.34 -14.02 3.88
C LYS A 249 -17.09 -13.48 5.10
N VAL A 250 -16.35 -13.04 6.13
CA VAL A 250 -16.96 -12.49 7.35
C VAL A 250 -17.69 -11.17 7.06
N ARG A 251 -17.10 -10.29 6.24
CA ARG A 251 -17.65 -8.96 6.00
C ARG A 251 -18.91 -8.97 5.11
N PHE A 252 -18.97 -9.89 4.16
CA PHE A 252 -20.04 -9.96 3.16
C PHE A 252 -20.96 -11.18 3.30
N ALA A 253 -20.74 -12.03 4.32
CA ALA A 253 -21.51 -13.24 4.58
C ALA A 253 -21.56 -14.23 3.39
N LEU A 254 -20.38 -14.49 2.80
CA LEU A 254 -20.17 -15.40 1.66
C LEU A 254 -19.98 -16.88 2.06
#